data_AF-A0A8C5AEN4-F1
#
_entry.id   AF-A0A8C5AEN4-F1
#
_cell.length_a   1.000
_cell.length_b   1.000
_cell.length_c   1.000
_cell.angle_alpha   90.00
_cell.angle_beta   90.00
_cell.angle_gamma   90.00
#
_symmetry.space_group_name_H-M   'P 1'
#
loop_
_entity.id
_entity.type
_entity.pdbx_description
1 polymer ?
#
loop_
_entity_poly.entity_id
_entity_poly.type
_entity_poly.pdbx_seq_one_letter_code
_entity_poly.pdbx_strand_id
1 'polypeptide(L)'
;MSTTDQFTMFPGQMWEKVLAKVKRAVVFMDDKCAESLHWNGGAITLFEAGALNVKQFSSFESSGENEPKAVFVVSTLLKGRTVDIIKDIISLSHFQYCVVFTTVAHSVHLLANNVSVELEGKPVFEQLEEKLCEWMGNMNYTAEVMQAPVVFAPVSQQLLLAPAFAHLFPLLPPDLELINAKRPEKKRFGNISDVDMSSLPTNLQIEIKSLASALNSLFETTCTREESFAVGPMSRLIAAELTNHSQAKNRRKTAPNKASIIFVDRTMDLTGAVGHHGDNLVEKILTVLDLLPGHATDIQVDMMELTSLHSNKLSQGTVAPGCLAQTPSSPARELWEAMLNSKQKAAMMEVRRHLVEAASKENLPIKMSIGRVTPEQLCSYVQLFRSDWEALESHGGVLQLGLATAQTLRHPALPRWDACLGCQRLLLQALGDSDFPTVLRQLLPMMKPMSKSGSAGPGDQRSSEDCGPEEMILLLIFLYSLADEAQPWPHQGREEEEEEELEKTERELIEALTLVITQEAELSPLLQKITALERKQQSPRVRSDCEPLGACLQHRPPATPLQSRCAGLQR
;
A
#
# COMPACT_ATOMS: atom_id res chain seq x y z
N MET A 1 -30.84 2.77 -7.95
CA MET A 1 -29.41 2.46 -7.80
C MET A 1 -29.31 1.22 -6.93
N SER A 2 -28.46 0.27 -7.29
CA SER A 2 -28.26 -0.91 -6.44
C SER A 2 -27.54 -0.49 -5.15
N THR A 3 -27.66 -1.28 -4.09
CA THR A 3 -26.89 -1.05 -2.85
C THR A 3 -25.39 -1.12 -3.10
N THR A 4 -24.94 -1.94 -4.07
CA THR A 4 -23.53 -2.08 -4.46
C THR A 4 -22.98 -0.77 -5.05
N ASP A 5 -23.75 -0.10 -5.91
CA ASP A 5 -23.36 1.20 -6.49
C ASP A 5 -23.16 2.27 -5.41
N GLN A 6 -23.87 2.18 -4.28
CA GLN A 6 -23.72 3.16 -3.19
C GLN A 6 -22.37 3.03 -2.47
N PHE A 7 -21.82 1.81 -2.35
CA PHE A 7 -20.51 1.61 -1.73
C PHE A 7 -19.39 2.15 -2.61
N THR A 8 -19.46 1.95 -3.93
CA THR A 8 -18.43 2.44 -4.86
C THR A 8 -18.47 3.94 -5.09
N MET A 9 -19.61 4.59 -4.86
CA MET A 9 -19.74 6.05 -4.92
C MET A 9 -19.27 6.76 -3.64
N PHE A 10 -19.20 6.07 -2.51
CA PHE A 10 -18.80 6.67 -1.23
C PHE A 10 -17.46 7.42 -1.27
N PRO A 11 -16.37 6.86 -1.85
CA PRO A 11 -15.10 7.58 -1.95
C PRO A 11 -15.25 8.95 -2.64
N GLY A 12 -15.96 8.99 -3.77
CA GLY A 12 -16.27 10.23 -4.49
C GLY A 12 -17.07 11.22 -3.64
N GLN A 13 -18.09 10.75 -2.91
CA GLN A 13 -18.89 11.60 -2.01
C GLN A 13 -18.07 12.18 -0.85
N MET A 14 -17.06 11.47 -0.37
CA MET A 14 -16.15 12.03 0.65
C MET A 14 -15.25 13.10 0.04
N TRP A 15 -14.77 12.90 -1.19
CA TRP A 15 -14.04 13.91 -1.93
C TRP A 15 -14.87 15.15 -2.26
N GLU A 16 -16.16 15.01 -2.58
CA GLU A 16 -17.07 16.15 -2.82
C GLU A 16 -17.09 17.14 -1.64
N LYS A 17 -16.96 16.67 -0.40
CA LYS A 17 -16.85 17.54 0.80
C LYS A 17 -15.59 18.40 0.76
N VAL A 18 -14.47 17.83 0.31
CA VAL A 18 -13.19 18.55 0.13
C VAL A 18 -13.31 19.51 -1.04
N LEU A 19 -13.79 19.04 -2.20
CA LEU A 19 -13.96 19.82 -3.43
C LEU A 19 -14.84 21.07 -3.20
N ALA A 20 -15.88 20.97 -2.37
CA ALA A 20 -16.72 22.11 -2.00
C ALA A 20 -15.95 23.26 -1.31
N LYS A 21 -14.76 22.99 -0.75
CA LYS A 21 -13.93 23.97 -0.04
C LYS A 21 -12.71 24.45 -0.82
N VAL A 22 -12.33 23.86 -1.96
CA VAL A 22 -11.05 24.20 -2.64
C VAL A 22 -11.11 25.44 -3.53
N LYS A 23 -12.28 25.99 -3.81
CA LYS A 23 -12.41 27.19 -4.66
C LYS A 23 -11.50 28.32 -4.18
N ARG A 24 -10.63 28.80 -5.07
CA ARG A 24 -9.59 29.83 -4.88
C ARG A 24 -8.55 29.50 -3.81
N ALA A 25 -8.30 28.23 -3.54
CA ALA A 25 -7.35 27.79 -2.52
C ALA A 25 -6.08 27.16 -3.12
N VAL A 26 -4.99 27.21 -2.37
CA VAL A 26 -3.85 26.31 -2.52
C VAL A 26 -4.14 25.07 -1.67
N VAL A 27 -4.07 23.90 -2.28
CA VAL A 27 -4.33 22.62 -1.61
C VAL A 27 -3.00 21.99 -1.21
N PHE A 28 -2.83 21.67 0.07
CA PHE A 28 -1.67 20.93 0.58
C PHE A 28 -2.12 19.54 1.02
N MET A 29 -1.46 18.50 0.52
CA MET A 29 -1.94 17.13 0.72
C MET A 29 -0.80 16.14 0.96
N ASP A 30 -1.03 15.17 1.85
CA ASP A 30 -0.09 14.08 2.08
C ASP A 30 -0.26 12.94 1.07
N ASP A 31 0.76 12.08 0.96
CA ASP A 31 0.84 11.06 -0.08
C ASP A 31 -0.36 10.09 -0.05
N LYS A 32 -0.82 9.71 1.14
CA LYS A 32 -1.95 8.78 1.33
C LYS A 32 -3.27 9.37 0.82
N CYS A 33 -3.53 10.65 1.09
CA CYS A 33 -4.69 11.34 0.55
C CYS A 33 -4.55 11.57 -0.96
N ALA A 34 -3.35 11.89 -1.43
CA ALA A 34 -3.08 12.07 -2.86
C ALA A 34 -3.32 10.78 -3.65
N GLU A 35 -2.91 9.63 -3.13
CA GLU A 35 -3.18 8.32 -3.72
C GLU A 35 -4.68 7.97 -3.69
N SER A 36 -5.42 8.31 -2.63
CA SER A 36 -6.88 8.18 -2.66
C SER A 36 -7.50 9.06 -3.75
N LEU A 37 -7.07 10.32 -3.89
CA LEU A 37 -7.57 11.22 -4.92
C LEU A 37 -7.26 10.70 -6.33
N HIS A 38 -6.06 10.16 -6.53
CA HIS A 38 -5.59 9.58 -7.79
C HIS A 38 -6.59 8.59 -8.37
N TRP A 39 -7.08 7.66 -7.54
CA TRP A 39 -8.13 6.70 -7.92
C TRP A 39 -9.55 7.28 -7.97
N ASN A 40 -9.75 8.52 -7.51
CA ASN A 40 -11.04 9.23 -7.50
C ASN A 40 -11.08 10.38 -8.54
N GLY A 41 -10.40 10.20 -9.68
CA GLY A 41 -10.37 11.16 -10.78
C GLY A 41 -9.15 12.08 -10.79
N GLY A 42 -8.29 12.00 -9.77
CA GLY A 42 -7.00 12.68 -9.75
C GLY A 42 -7.07 14.19 -9.54
N ALA A 43 -5.91 14.83 -9.67
CA ALA A 43 -5.74 16.26 -9.36
C ALA A 43 -6.59 17.20 -10.21
N ILE A 44 -7.00 16.78 -11.43
CA ILE A 44 -7.85 17.60 -12.31
C ILE A 44 -9.16 17.99 -11.62
N THR A 45 -9.74 17.10 -10.80
CA THR A 45 -10.98 17.36 -10.06
C THR A 45 -10.85 18.54 -9.08
N LEU A 46 -9.66 18.74 -8.47
CA LEU A 46 -9.39 19.89 -7.61
C LEU A 46 -9.38 21.19 -8.41
N PHE A 47 -8.74 21.19 -9.58
CA PHE A 47 -8.65 22.36 -10.46
C PHE A 47 -10.01 22.73 -11.05
N GLU A 48 -10.81 21.74 -11.46
CA GLU A 48 -12.19 21.94 -11.92
C GLU A 48 -13.09 22.50 -10.81
N ALA A 49 -12.86 22.10 -9.55
CA ALA A 49 -13.51 22.68 -8.37
C ALA A 49 -12.97 24.09 -8.00
N GLY A 50 -11.97 24.59 -8.72
CA GLY A 50 -11.44 25.94 -8.62
C GLY A 50 -10.25 26.10 -7.69
N ALA A 51 -9.53 25.02 -7.36
CA ALA A 51 -8.21 25.12 -6.71
C ALA A 51 -7.25 25.91 -7.61
N LEU A 52 -6.40 26.74 -7.00
CA LEU A 52 -5.37 27.52 -7.71
C LEU A 52 -4.10 26.71 -7.90
N ASN A 53 -3.77 25.86 -6.92
CA ASN A 53 -2.54 25.09 -6.91
C ASN A 53 -2.70 23.86 -6.00
N VAL A 54 -1.89 22.83 -6.24
CA VAL A 54 -1.80 21.62 -5.41
C VAL A 54 -0.33 21.39 -5.09
N LYS A 55 -0.03 21.24 -3.80
CA LYS A 55 1.32 21.17 -3.26
C LYS A 55 1.46 20.00 -2.30
N GLN A 56 2.68 19.49 -2.19
CA GLN A 56 3.01 18.48 -1.20
C GLN A 56 2.80 19.05 0.22
N PHE A 57 2.29 18.23 1.13
CA PHE A 57 2.25 18.57 2.55
C PHE A 57 3.65 18.50 3.17
N SER A 58 4.34 19.65 3.22
CA SER A 58 5.74 19.76 3.65
C SER A 58 6.05 21.13 4.25
N SER A 59 6.86 21.18 5.32
CA SER A 59 7.32 22.44 5.96
C SER A 59 8.11 23.36 5.02
N PHE A 60 8.54 22.86 3.86
CA PHE A 60 9.28 23.62 2.86
C PHE A 60 8.39 24.28 1.81
N GLU A 61 7.08 24.07 1.88
CA GLU A 61 6.09 24.67 0.98
C GLU A 61 5.44 25.92 1.59
N SER A 62 4.90 26.78 0.72
CA SER A 62 4.21 28.03 1.07
C SER A 62 3.26 28.45 -0.05
N SER A 63 2.44 29.48 0.15
CA SER A 63 1.64 30.11 -0.92
C SER A 63 2.24 31.42 -1.41
N GLY A 64 1.80 31.86 -2.59
CA GLY A 64 2.07 33.19 -3.11
C GLY A 64 1.22 34.27 -2.44
N GLU A 65 1.63 35.54 -2.58
CA GLU A 65 0.97 36.70 -1.96
C GLU A 65 -0.52 36.86 -2.32
N ASN A 66 -0.92 36.41 -3.51
CA ASN A 66 -2.30 36.52 -4.01
C ASN A 66 -3.17 35.27 -3.73
N GLU A 67 -2.70 34.36 -2.88
CA GLU A 67 -3.35 33.10 -2.54
C GLU A 67 -3.76 33.09 -1.05
N PRO A 68 -4.83 33.84 -0.67
CA PRO A 68 -5.19 34.05 0.74
C PRO A 68 -5.91 32.86 1.37
N LYS A 69 -6.06 31.74 0.66
CA LYS A 69 -6.82 30.58 1.15
C LYS A 69 -6.01 29.28 1.00
N ALA A 70 -5.98 28.50 2.08
CA ALA A 70 -5.38 27.18 2.11
C ALA A 70 -6.43 26.10 2.41
N VAL A 71 -6.29 24.94 1.76
CA VAL A 71 -6.97 23.72 2.15
C VAL A 71 -5.91 22.65 2.42
N PHE A 72 -5.84 22.16 3.65
CA PHE A 72 -4.98 21.04 4.04
C PHE A 72 -5.80 19.76 4.01
N VAL A 73 -5.31 18.68 3.40
CA VAL A 73 -5.96 17.37 3.38
C VAL A 73 -4.95 16.35 3.89
N VAL A 74 -5.16 15.85 5.11
CA VAL A 74 -4.19 15.00 5.82
C VAL A 74 -4.81 13.71 6.33
N SER A 75 -4.02 12.64 6.25
CA SER A 75 -4.39 11.28 6.66
C SER A 75 -4.00 10.93 8.10
N THR A 76 -3.31 11.85 8.78
CA THR A 76 -2.69 11.63 10.09
C THR A 76 -3.37 12.42 11.21
N LEU A 77 -3.05 12.07 12.46
CA LEU A 77 -3.52 12.83 13.61
C LEU A 77 -3.08 14.29 13.52
N LEU A 78 -3.97 15.21 13.90
CA LEU A 78 -3.72 16.64 14.02
C LEU A 78 -2.94 16.92 15.31
N LYS A 79 -1.73 16.36 15.40
CA LYS A 79 -0.82 16.42 16.54
C LYS A 79 0.63 16.23 16.08
N GLY A 80 1.57 16.79 16.84
CA GLY A 80 3.00 16.63 16.57
C GLY A 80 3.35 17.13 15.18
N ARG A 81 4.08 16.31 14.41
CA ARG A 81 4.63 16.69 13.11
C ARG A 81 3.61 17.25 12.12
N THR A 82 2.40 16.70 12.07
CA THR A 82 1.34 17.21 11.18
C THR A 82 0.98 18.65 11.51
N VAL A 83 0.86 18.96 12.80
CA VAL A 83 0.58 20.33 13.26
C VAL A 83 1.78 21.25 13.02
N ASP A 84 3.00 20.75 13.22
CA ASP A 84 4.22 21.52 12.95
C ASP A 84 4.32 21.91 11.47
N ILE A 85 4.06 20.97 10.54
CA ILE A 85 4.05 21.25 9.09
C ILE A 85 2.98 22.28 8.73
N ILE A 86 1.74 22.14 9.25
CA ILE A 86 0.66 23.11 9.00
C ILE A 86 1.10 24.51 9.47
N LYS A 87 1.66 24.59 10.67
CA LYS A 87 2.14 25.85 11.24
C LYS A 87 3.25 26.47 10.40
N ASP A 88 4.23 25.68 9.95
CA ASP A 88 5.33 26.15 9.11
C ASP A 88 4.80 26.73 7.79
N ILE A 89 3.92 26.00 7.09
CA ILE A 89 3.31 26.46 5.84
C ILE A 89 2.54 27.76 6.05
N ILE A 90 1.71 27.85 7.11
CA ILE A 90 0.94 29.06 7.41
C ILE A 90 1.85 30.24 7.74
N SER A 91 2.89 30.02 8.56
CA SER A 91 3.83 31.06 8.98
C SER A 91 4.66 31.62 7.83
N LEU A 92 4.83 30.85 6.75
CA LEU A 92 5.53 31.24 5.53
C LEU A 92 4.60 31.79 4.44
N SER A 93 3.31 31.94 4.73
CA SER A 93 2.27 32.30 3.77
C SER A 93 1.41 33.49 4.24
N HIS A 94 0.52 33.97 3.37
CA HIS A 94 -0.37 35.11 3.65
C HIS A 94 -1.85 34.71 3.67
N PHE A 95 -2.18 33.61 4.35
CA PHE A 95 -3.54 33.11 4.42
C PHE A 95 -4.44 33.97 5.33
N GLN A 96 -5.69 34.10 4.93
CA GLN A 96 -6.79 34.71 5.66
C GLN A 96 -7.93 33.70 5.89
N TYR A 97 -7.83 32.53 5.25
CA TYR A 97 -8.79 31.44 5.37
C TYR A 97 -8.08 30.09 5.25
N CYS A 98 -8.04 29.33 6.34
CA CYS A 98 -7.50 27.97 6.36
C CYS A 98 -8.62 26.95 6.60
N VAL A 99 -8.66 25.90 5.80
CA VAL A 99 -9.51 24.73 6.03
C VAL A 99 -8.62 23.51 6.19
N VAL A 100 -8.81 22.71 7.24
CA VAL A 100 -8.10 21.45 7.46
C VAL A 100 -9.09 20.31 7.41
N PHE A 101 -8.92 19.42 6.43
CA PHE A 101 -9.56 18.12 6.38
C PHE A 101 -8.62 17.06 6.96
N THR A 102 -9.10 16.33 7.97
CA THR A 102 -8.46 15.12 8.47
C THR A 102 -9.28 13.89 8.07
N THR A 103 -8.61 12.81 7.68
CA THR A 103 -9.29 11.51 7.50
C THR A 103 -9.60 10.83 8.83
N VAL A 104 -8.90 11.22 9.90
CA VAL A 104 -9.01 10.61 11.23
C VAL A 104 -10.21 11.18 11.97
N ALA A 105 -11.03 10.29 12.54
CA ALA A 105 -12.22 10.69 13.28
C ALA A 105 -11.87 11.42 14.59
N HIS A 106 -12.73 12.37 14.97
CA HIS A 106 -12.55 13.17 16.19
C HIS A 106 -12.36 12.32 17.46
N SER A 107 -13.12 11.23 17.59
CA SER A 107 -12.99 10.28 18.71
C SER A 107 -11.59 9.67 18.84
N VAL A 108 -10.90 9.47 17.71
CA VAL A 108 -9.53 8.95 17.67
C VAL A 108 -8.53 10.06 18.07
N HIS A 109 -8.79 11.31 17.70
CA HIS A 109 -8.02 12.44 18.21
C HIS A 109 -8.16 12.62 19.73
N LEU A 110 -9.35 12.39 20.30
CA LEU A 110 -9.55 12.40 21.76
C LEU A 110 -8.71 11.31 22.44
N LEU A 111 -8.74 10.09 21.91
CA LEU A 111 -7.92 8.98 22.40
C LEU A 111 -6.42 9.34 22.38
N ALA A 112 -5.93 9.86 21.26
CA ALA A 112 -4.52 10.24 21.11
C ALA A 112 -4.07 11.38 22.05
N ASN A 113 -5.02 12.12 22.62
CA ASN A 113 -4.78 13.18 23.61
C ASN A 113 -5.12 12.76 25.04
N ASN A 114 -5.44 11.48 25.28
CA ASN A 114 -5.88 10.96 26.58
C ASN A 114 -7.07 11.74 27.17
N VAL A 115 -7.97 12.19 26.29
CA VAL A 115 -9.19 12.92 26.67
C VAL A 115 -10.39 11.96 26.61
N SER A 116 -11.30 12.07 27.59
CA SER A 116 -12.52 11.25 27.62
C SER A 116 -13.39 11.49 26.38
N VAL A 117 -14.00 10.41 25.86
CA VAL A 117 -14.81 10.39 24.62
C VAL A 117 -16.20 11.03 24.82
N GLU A 118 -16.54 11.42 26.04
CA GLU A 118 -17.88 11.92 26.42
C GLU A 118 -18.05 13.44 26.34
N LEU A 119 -17.04 14.19 25.88
CA LEU A 119 -17.18 15.62 25.67
C LEU A 119 -18.12 15.92 24.50
N GLU A 120 -19.18 16.68 24.74
CA GLU A 120 -19.98 17.28 23.68
C GLU A 120 -19.13 18.28 22.87
N GLY A 121 -19.36 18.36 21.55
CA GLY A 121 -18.61 19.22 20.64
C GLY A 121 -17.39 18.56 20.00
N LYS A 122 -16.51 19.36 19.38
CA LYS A 122 -15.28 18.88 18.75
C LYS A 122 -14.06 19.65 19.29
N PRO A 123 -13.74 19.53 20.59
CA PRO A 123 -12.75 20.40 21.26
C PRO A 123 -11.36 20.39 20.62
N VAL A 124 -10.88 19.23 20.14
CA VAL A 124 -9.58 19.16 19.44
C VAL A 124 -9.59 19.96 18.12
N PHE A 125 -10.73 19.96 17.40
CA PHE A 125 -10.87 20.68 16.15
C PHE A 125 -11.02 22.18 16.42
N GLU A 126 -11.87 22.55 17.36
CA GLU A 126 -12.08 23.94 17.82
C GLU A 126 -10.76 24.57 18.31
N GLN A 127 -9.97 23.85 19.13
CA GLN A 127 -8.65 24.32 19.58
C GLN A 127 -7.66 24.50 18.43
N LEU A 128 -7.74 23.67 17.38
CA LEU A 128 -6.89 23.85 16.21
C LEU A 128 -7.37 25.02 15.37
N GLU A 129 -8.67 25.25 15.23
CA GLU A 129 -9.23 26.43 14.56
C GLU A 129 -8.72 27.73 15.19
N GLU A 130 -8.73 27.82 16.53
CA GLU A 130 -8.16 28.95 17.25
C GLU A 130 -6.67 29.15 16.93
N LYS A 131 -5.88 28.06 16.99
CA LYS A 131 -4.44 28.10 16.66
C LYS A 131 -4.16 28.50 15.21
N LEU A 132 -4.99 28.05 14.27
CA LEU A 132 -4.87 28.44 12.86
C LEU A 132 -5.04 29.96 12.72
N CYS A 133 -6.04 30.55 13.38
CA CYS A 133 -6.24 32.00 13.40
C CYS A 133 -5.08 32.74 14.08
N GLU A 134 -4.54 32.21 15.16
CA GLU A 134 -3.33 32.73 15.80
C GLU A 134 -2.13 32.73 14.85
N TRP A 135 -1.88 31.63 14.14
CA TRP A 135 -0.75 31.51 13.21
C TRP A 135 -0.89 32.37 11.96
N MET A 136 -2.11 32.58 11.47
CA MET A 136 -2.37 33.56 10.42
C MET A 136 -2.23 35.02 10.92
N GLY A 137 -2.08 35.24 12.23
CA GLY A 137 -1.82 36.55 12.84
C GLY A 137 -3.05 37.43 13.06
N ASN A 138 -4.26 36.91 12.87
CA ASN A 138 -5.49 37.67 13.08
C ASN A 138 -6.66 36.76 13.47
N MET A 139 -7.21 36.98 14.66
CA MET A 139 -8.36 36.22 15.17
C MET A 139 -9.67 36.47 14.42
N ASN A 140 -9.74 37.47 13.54
CA ASN A 140 -10.89 37.71 12.66
C ASN A 140 -10.82 36.92 11.34
N TYR A 141 -9.72 36.21 11.09
CA TYR A 141 -9.63 35.30 9.95
C TYR A 141 -10.45 34.03 10.18
N THR A 142 -10.65 33.28 9.11
CA THR A 142 -11.50 32.09 9.14
C THR A 142 -10.66 30.82 9.21
N ALA A 143 -10.96 29.96 10.17
CA ALA A 143 -10.40 28.63 10.25
C ALA A 143 -11.52 27.60 10.39
N GLU A 144 -11.41 26.48 9.69
CA GLU A 144 -12.34 25.36 9.81
C GLU A 144 -11.56 24.05 9.86
N VAL A 145 -11.94 23.15 10.78
CA VAL A 145 -11.36 21.81 10.89
C VAL A 145 -12.47 20.78 10.76
N MET A 146 -12.37 19.95 9.73
CA MET A 146 -13.41 19.01 9.33
C MET A 146 -12.85 17.59 9.20
N GLN A 147 -13.71 16.60 9.43
CA GLN A 147 -13.40 15.21 9.12
C GLN A 147 -14.01 14.83 7.77
N ALA A 148 -13.21 14.27 6.88
CA ALA A 148 -13.66 13.57 5.67
C ALA A 148 -12.81 12.31 5.46
N PRO A 149 -13.36 11.09 5.59
CA PRO A 149 -12.59 9.85 5.45
C PRO A 149 -12.29 9.53 3.97
N VAL A 150 -11.43 10.34 3.35
CA VAL A 150 -10.90 10.15 1.99
C VAL A 150 -9.76 9.10 1.98
N VAL A 151 -10.08 7.89 2.45
CA VAL A 151 -9.10 6.80 2.64
C VAL A 151 -9.30 5.62 1.69
N PHE A 152 -10.41 5.60 0.95
CA PHE A 152 -10.75 4.53 0.03
C PHE A 152 -10.48 4.94 -1.42
N ALA A 153 -10.02 3.98 -2.22
CA ALA A 153 -9.70 4.11 -3.63
C ALA A 153 -10.58 3.13 -4.44
N PRO A 154 -11.51 3.61 -5.30
CA PRO A 154 -12.40 2.76 -6.06
C PRO A 154 -11.72 2.22 -7.34
N VAL A 155 -10.98 1.13 -7.20
CA VAL A 155 -10.20 0.54 -8.30
C VAL A 155 -11.09 -0.22 -9.30
N SER A 156 -12.22 -0.79 -8.87
CA SER A 156 -13.22 -1.46 -9.74
C SER A 156 -14.64 -1.19 -9.21
N GLN A 157 -15.67 -1.48 -10.02
CA GLN A 157 -17.07 -1.54 -9.57
C GLN A 157 -17.32 -2.50 -8.38
N GLN A 158 -16.37 -3.40 -8.08
CA GLN A 158 -16.49 -4.36 -6.99
C GLN A 158 -15.28 -4.35 -6.04
N LEU A 159 -14.33 -3.44 -6.24
CA LEU A 159 -13.09 -3.38 -5.47
C LEU A 159 -12.81 -1.96 -4.97
N LEU A 160 -12.83 -1.81 -3.65
CA LEU A 160 -12.31 -0.65 -2.95
C LEU A 160 -11.01 -1.04 -2.25
N LEU A 161 -9.94 -0.31 -2.51
CA LEU A 161 -8.71 -0.42 -1.73
C LEU A 161 -8.69 0.66 -0.65
N ALA A 162 -7.87 0.47 0.39
CA ALA A 162 -7.67 1.45 1.44
C ALA A 162 -6.17 1.77 1.62
N PRO A 163 -5.55 2.51 0.67
CA PRO A 163 -4.09 2.68 0.62
C PRO A 163 -3.50 3.28 1.90
N ALA A 164 -4.28 4.13 2.59
CA ALA A 164 -3.87 4.71 3.87
C ALA A 164 -3.54 3.68 4.97
N PHE A 165 -4.04 2.45 4.82
CA PHE A 165 -3.85 1.31 5.72
C PHE A 165 -3.05 0.17 5.07
N ALA A 166 -2.32 0.41 3.97
CA ALA A 166 -1.55 -0.64 3.27
C ALA A 166 -0.47 -1.30 4.14
N HIS A 167 -0.03 -0.63 5.22
CA HIS A 167 0.94 -1.14 6.17
C HIS A 167 0.32 -1.94 7.34
N LEU A 168 -1.01 -1.95 7.45
CA LEU A 168 -1.72 -2.66 8.51
C LEU A 168 -1.70 -4.17 8.21
N PHE A 169 -0.94 -4.92 8.99
CA PHE A 169 -0.80 -6.37 8.83
C PHE A 169 -1.30 -7.12 10.09
N PRO A 170 -1.83 -8.36 9.97
CA PRO A 170 -2.22 -9.15 11.14
C PRO A 170 -1.05 -9.37 12.11
N LEU A 171 -1.38 -9.50 13.41
CA LEU A 171 -0.39 -9.80 14.45
C LEU A 171 0.26 -11.16 14.22
N LEU A 172 1.58 -11.20 14.34
CA LEU A 172 2.40 -12.40 14.24
C LEU A 172 2.88 -12.86 15.62
N PRO A 173 3.37 -14.11 15.77
CA PRO A 173 3.91 -14.60 17.05
C PRO A 173 4.97 -13.69 17.70
N PRO A 174 5.92 -13.06 16.96
CA PRO A 174 6.86 -12.10 17.55
C PRO A 174 6.18 -10.86 18.16
N ASP A 175 5.04 -10.43 17.63
CA ASP A 175 4.29 -9.30 18.20
C ASP A 175 3.73 -9.64 19.58
N LEU A 176 3.32 -10.90 19.79
CA LEU A 176 2.87 -11.38 21.10
C LEU A 176 3.97 -11.31 22.15
N GLU A 177 5.21 -11.66 21.78
CA GLU A 177 6.38 -11.55 22.65
C GLU A 177 6.61 -10.09 23.06
N LEU A 178 6.56 -9.15 22.10
CA LEU A 178 6.71 -7.73 22.36
C LEU A 178 5.61 -7.18 23.28
N ILE A 179 4.36 -7.61 23.08
CA ILE A 179 3.22 -7.24 23.94
C ILE A 179 3.43 -7.80 25.36
N ASN A 180 3.87 -9.05 25.48
CA ASN A 180 4.10 -9.72 26.76
C ASN A 180 5.34 -9.23 27.50
N ALA A 181 6.33 -8.67 26.81
CA ALA A 181 7.56 -8.15 27.41
C ALA A 181 7.28 -7.05 28.45
N LYS A 182 6.21 -6.26 28.24
CA LYS A 182 5.80 -5.18 29.16
C LYS A 182 4.85 -5.65 30.27
N ARG A 183 4.52 -6.94 30.32
CA ARG A 183 3.50 -7.51 31.21
C ARG A 183 4.10 -8.37 32.32
N PRO A 184 3.55 -8.31 33.56
CA PRO A 184 3.89 -9.27 34.60
C PRO A 184 3.58 -10.69 34.13
N GLU A 185 4.40 -11.68 34.51
CA GLU A 185 4.28 -13.08 34.04
C GLU A 185 2.86 -13.65 34.14
N LYS A 186 2.20 -13.43 35.29
CA LYS A 186 0.82 -13.91 35.55
C LYS A 186 -0.27 -13.28 34.65
N LYS A 187 0.06 -12.21 33.93
CA LYS A 187 -0.85 -11.48 33.03
C LYS A 187 -0.41 -11.56 31.56
N ARG A 188 0.57 -12.41 31.24
CA ARG A 188 0.96 -12.65 29.86
C ARG A 188 -0.14 -13.40 29.12
N PHE A 189 -0.33 -13.04 27.87
CA PHE A 189 -1.22 -13.76 26.97
C PHE A 189 -0.55 -15.04 26.50
N GLY A 190 -1.30 -16.15 26.46
CA GLY A 190 -0.82 -17.43 25.97
C GLY A 190 -0.92 -17.55 24.45
N ASN A 191 -1.91 -16.90 23.84
CA ASN A 191 -2.12 -16.89 22.39
C ASN A 191 -2.39 -15.46 21.87
N ILE A 192 -2.06 -15.20 20.60
CA ILE A 192 -2.41 -13.94 19.91
C ILE A 192 -3.93 -13.69 19.97
N SER A 193 -4.71 -14.76 19.96
CA SER A 193 -6.16 -14.71 20.04
C SER A 193 -6.69 -14.14 21.37
N ASP A 194 -5.88 -14.12 22.42
CA ASP A 194 -6.28 -13.57 23.72
C ASP A 194 -5.99 -12.07 23.84
N VAL A 195 -5.24 -11.51 22.88
CA VAL A 195 -4.87 -10.09 22.88
C VAL A 195 -6.11 -9.23 22.69
N ASP A 196 -6.28 -8.26 23.59
CA ASP A 196 -7.33 -7.25 23.51
C ASP A 196 -6.83 -5.90 22.98
N MET A 197 -7.76 -5.05 22.54
CA MET A 197 -7.47 -3.72 21.98
C MET A 197 -6.62 -2.86 22.93
N SER A 198 -6.90 -2.88 24.24
CA SER A 198 -6.22 -2.04 25.22
C SER A 198 -4.75 -2.41 25.44
N SER A 199 -4.39 -3.61 25.02
CA SER A 199 -3.06 -4.19 25.17
C SER A 199 -2.14 -3.90 24.02
N LEU A 200 -2.69 -3.45 22.89
CA LEU A 200 -1.91 -3.13 21.70
C LEU A 200 -1.09 -1.84 21.90
N PRO A 201 0.00 -1.66 21.16
CA PRO A 201 0.66 -0.36 21.05
C PRO A 201 -0.33 0.74 20.62
N THR A 202 -0.19 1.95 21.18
CA THR A 202 -1.12 3.06 20.94
C THR A 202 -1.29 3.38 19.44
N ASN A 203 -0.22 3.33 18.65
CA ASN A 203 -0.29 3.57 17.21
C ASN A 203 -1.18 2.55 16.51
N LEU A 204 -1.07 1.26 16.84
CA LEU A 204 -1.91 0.22 16.27
C LEU A 204 -3.38 0.37 16.71
N GLN A 205 -3.62 0.78 17.96
CA GLN A 205 -4.98 1.11 18.41
C GLN A 205 -5.58 2.25 17.58
N ILE A 206 -4.81 3.30 17.31
CA ILE A 206 -5.22 4.44 16.48
C ILE A 206 -5.58 3.98 15.07
N GLU A 207 -4.77 3.11 14.45
CA GLU A 207 -5.00 2.60 13.10
C GLU A 207 -6.26 1.76 13.00
N ILE A 208 -6.45 0.79 13.91
CA ILE A 208 -7.66 -0.04 13.94
C ILE A 208 -8.90 0.82 14.14
N LYS A 209 -8.87 1.78 15.08
CA LYS A 209 -9.99 2.69 15.34
C LYS A 209 -10.28 3.61 14.16
N SER A 210 -9.24 4.06 13.46
CA SER A 210 -9.38 4.89 12.25
C SER A 210 -10.03 4.10 11.12
N LEU A 211 -9.61 2.86 10.88
CA LEU A 211 -10.23 1.97 9.89
C LEU A 211 -11.69 1.68 10.25
N ALA A 212 -11.97 1.30 11.49
CA ALA A 212 -13.32 1.03 11.97
C ALA A 212 -14.23 2.28 11.83
N SER A 213 -13.70 3.48 12.09
CA SER A 213 -14.45 4.72 11.92
C SER A 213 -14.72 5.05 10.45
N ALA A 214 -13.73 4.84 9.56
CA ALA A 214 -13.92 5.01 8.12
C ALA A 214 -14.98 4.06 7.55
N LEU A 215 -14.96 2.78 7.96
CA LEU A 215 -16.00 1.79 7.63
C LEU A 215 -17.36 2.19 8.20
N ASN A 216 -17.40 2.71 9.44
CA ASN A 216 -18.64 3.23 10.01
C ASN A 216 -19.22 4.38 9.17
N SER A 217 -18.40 5.31 8.70
CA SER A 217 -18.82 6.40 7.82
C SER A 217 -19.34 5.90 6.47
N LEU A 218 -18.75 4.84 5.93
CA LEU A 218 -19.24 4.16 4.72
C LEU A 218 -20.67 3.64 4.96
N PHE A 219 -20.88 2.84 6.01
CA PHE A 219 -22.21 2.31 6.33
C PHE A 219 -23.24 3.38 6.69
N GLU A 220 -22.81 4.47 7.32
CA GLU A 220 -23.66 5.63 7.58
C GLU A 220 -24.15 6.29 6.30
N THR A 221 -23.24 6.52 5.35
CA THR A 221 -23.57 7.17 4.08
C THR A 221 -24.48 6.32 3.21
N THR A 222 -24.29 5.00 3.23
CA THR A 222 -25.16 4.06 2.49
C THR A 222 -26.43 3.68 3.26
N CYS A 223 -26.69 4.28 4.42
CA CYS A 223 -27.83 3.95 5.29
C CYS A 223 -27.94 2.43 5.56
N THR A 224 -26.82 1.78 5.86
CA THR A 224 -26.70 0.33 5.99
C THR A 224 -26.49 -0.10 7.44
N ARG A 225 -27.23 -1.15 7.84
CA ARG A 225 -26.94 -1.94 9.02
C ARG A 225 -26.01 -3.08 8.66
N GLU A 226 -24.81 -3.03 9.21
CA GLU A 226 -23.80 -4.06 9.08
C GLU A 226 -23.95 -5.17 10.13
N GLU A 227 -23.66 -6.41 9.74
CA GLU A 227 -23.41 -7.56 10.60
C GLU A 227 -21.95 -7.99 10.41
N SER A 228 -21.17 -8.00 11.49
CA SER A 228 -19.71 -8.20 11.43
C SER A 228 -19.32 -9.63 11.76
N PHE A 229 -18.56 -10.25 10.86
CA PHE A 229 -17.91 -11.55 11.04
C PHE A 229 -16.40 -11.37 10.93
N ALA A 230 -15.63 -12.21 11.63
CA ALA A 230 -14.18 -12.11 11.62
C ALA A 230 -13.52 -13.49 11.65
N VAL A 231 -12.47 -13.64 10.86
CA VAL A 231 -11.60 -14.82 10.82
C VAL A 231 -10.16 -14.34 11.01
N GLY A 232 -9.60 -14.65 12.18
CA GLY A 232 -8.25 -14.23 12.58
C GLY A 232 -8.23 -13.27 13.78
N PRO A 233 -7.14 -13.23 14.56
CA PRO A 233 -7.03 -12.38 15.76
C PRO A 233 -7.18 -10.88 15.49
N MET A 234 -6.52 -10.34 14.47
CA MET A 234 -6.54 -8.91 14.16
C MET A 234 -7.92 -8.50 13.62
N SER A 235 -8.50 -9.32 12.75
CA SER A 235 -9.86 -9.18 12.23
C SER A 235 -10.91 -9.13 13.33
N ARG A 236 -10.77 -9.96 14.39
CA ARG A 236 -11.67 -9.89 15.55
C ARG A 236 -11.58 -8.55 16.29
N LEU A 237 -10.39 -7.98 16.42
CA LEU A 237 -10.20 -6.67 17.05
C LEU A 237 -10.86 -5.56 16.23
N ILE A 238 -10.67 -5.56 14.90
CA ILE A 238 -11.31 -4.59 13.99
C ILE A 238 -12.83 -4.74 14.03
N ALA A 239 -13.34 -5.97 13.92
CA ALA A 239 -14.78 -6.25 13.95
C ALA A 239 -15.42 -5.86 15.29
N ALA A 240 -14.74 -6.11 16.41
CA ALA A 240 -15.20 -5.70 17.73
C ALA A 240 -15.24 -4.18 17.89
N GLU A 241 -14.24 -3.47 17.37
CA GLU A 241 -14.22 -2.01 17.38
C GLU A 241 -15.36 -1.43 16.54
N LEU A 242 -15.56 -1.94 15.31
CA LEU A 242 -16.67 -1.53 14.46
C LEU A 242 -18.00 -1.81 15.17
N THR A 243 -18.20 -3.02 15.70
CA THR A 243 -19.43 -3.42 16.42
C THR A 243 -19.71 -2.53 17.63
N ASN A 244 -18.69 -2.10 18.36
CA ASN A 244 -18.86 -1.24 19.53
C ASN A 244 -18.88 0.27 19.22
N HIS A 245 -18.80 0.66 17.94
CA HIS A 245 -18.77 2.06 17.53
C HIS A 245 -20.03 2.82 18.00
N SER A 246 -19.85 3.79 18.90
CA SER A 246 -20.94 4.46 19.63
C SER A 246 -21.94 5.16 18.72
N GLN A 247 -21.45 5.85 17.68
CA GLN A 247 -22.27 6.59 16.71
C GLN A 247 -23.14 5.68 15.82
N ALA A 248 -22.86 4.37 15.74
CA ALA A 248 -23.60 3.43 14.91
C ALA A 248 -24.92 2.94 15.55
N LYS A 249 -25.10 3.13 16.86
CA LYS A 249 -26.21 2.51 17.64
C LYS A 249 -27.60 2.83 17.06
N ASN A 250 -27.83 4.07 16.66
CA ASN A 250 -29.12 4.49 16.09
C ASN A 250 -29.29 3.97 14.67
N ARG A 251 -28.27 4.13 13.81
CA ARG A 251 -28.27 3.60 12.44
C ARG A 251 -28.63 2.12 12.40
N ARG A 252 -28.01 1.29 13.24
CA ARG A 252 -28.26 -0.16 13.25
C ARG A 252 -29.69 -0.56 13.63
N LYS A 253 -30.46 0.34 14.26
CA LYS A 253 -31.88 0.10 14.57
C LYS A 253 -32.80 0.49 13.41
N THR A 254 -32.45 1.55 12.69
CA THR A 254 -33.36 2.23 11.76
C THR A 254 -32.97 2.11 10.29
N ALA A 255 -31.75 1.66 9.99
CA ALA A 255 -31.24 1.58 8.62
C ALA A 255 -32.09 0.65 7.74
N PRO A 256 -32.50 1.10 6.54
CA PRO A 256 -33.27 0.29 5.60
C PRO A 256 -32.44 -0.82 4.95
N ASN A 257 -31.15 -0.57 4.72
CA ASN A 257 -30.26 -1.52 4.06
C ASN A 257 -29.59 -2.44 5.07
N LYS A 258 -29.27 -3.66 4.66
CA LYS A 258 -28.52 -4.64 5.46
C LYS A 258 -27.34 -5.17 4.65
N ALA A 259 -26.21 -5.36 5.31
CA ALA A 259 -25.04 -5.99 4.72
C ALA A 259 -24.31 -6.82 5.77
N SER A 260 -23.64 -7.88 5.32
CA SER A 260 -22.65 -8.60 6.13
C SER A 260 -21.27 -8.14 5.71
N ILE A 261 -20.40 -7.90 6.68
CA ILE A 261 -18.97 -7.64 6.47
C ILE A 261 -18.18 -8.76 7.11
N ILE A 262 -17.23 -9.32 6.36
CA ILE A 262 -16.34 -10.38 6.83
C ILE A 262 -14.92 -9.82 6.82
N PHE A 263 -14.31 -9.77 8.00
CA PHE A 263 -12.90 -9.43 8.17
C PHE A 263 -12.09 -10.73 8.15
N VAL A 264 -11.06 -10.79 7.32
CA VAL A 264 -10.21 -11.97 7.18
C VAL A 264 -8.75 -11.52 7.30
N ASP A 265 -8.03 -12.08 8.26
CA ASP A 265 -6.60 -11.84 8.39
C ASP A 265 -5.87 -12.49 7.21
N ARG A 266 -4.96 -11.75 6.55
CA ARG A 266 -4.17 -12.30 5.44
C ARG A 266 -3.36 -13.54 5.85
N THR A 267 -3.02 -13.68 7.14
CA THR A 267 -2.34 -14.87 7.67
C THR A 267 -3.19 -16.14 7.58
N MET A 268 -4.50 -16.04 7.35
CA MET A 268 -5.38 -17.21 7.14
C MET A 268 -5.24 -17.83 5.74
N ASP A 269 -4.67 -17.08 4.80
CA ASP A 269 -4.34 -17.57 3.47
C ASP A 269 -3.09 -16.81 3.03
N LEU A 270 -1.89 -17.31 3.25
CA LEU A 270 -0.70 -16.66 2.65
C LEU A 270 -0.45 -17.17 1.23
N THR A 271 -0.92 -18.38 0.92
CA THR A 271 -0.71 -19.06 -0.36
C THR A 271 -1.28 -18.28 -1.54
N GLY A 272 -2.47 -17.70 -1.40
CA GLY A 272 -3.07 -16.86 -2.43
C GLY A 272 -2.31 -15.56 -2.70
N ALA A 273 -1.53 -15.05 -1.74
CA ALA A 273 -0.75 -13.81 -1.88
C ALA A 273 0.65 -14.04 -2.47
N VAL A 274 1.25 -15.20 -2.21
CA VAL A 274 2.59 -15.57 -2.73
C VAL A 274 2.53 -16.56 -3.90
N GLY A 275 1.32 -17.00 -4.26
CA GLY A 275 1.05 -17.92 -5.35
C GLY A 275 1.18 -17.24 -6.70
N HIS A 276 1.67 -17.98 -7.70
CA HIS A 276 1.80 -17.53 -9.09
C HIS A 276 0.63 -18.05 -9.96
N HIS A 277 -0.49 -18.41 -9.31
CA HIS A 277 -1.61 -19.13 -9.93
C HIS A 277 -2.57 -18.24 -10.71
N GLY A 278 -2.44 -16.91 -10.58
CA GLY A 278 -3.23 -15.96 -11.33
C GLY A 278 -3.02 -16.02 -12.83
N ASP A 279 -4.12 -15.97 -13.57
CA ASP A 279 -4.12 -15.96 -15.04
C ASP A 279 -4.73 -14.68 -15.65
N ASN A 280 -5.04 -13.68 -14.82
CA ASN A 280 -5.49 -12.37 -15.27
C ASN A 280 -4.28 -11.49 -15.67
N LEU A 281 -4.48 -10.56 -16.60
CA LEU A 281 -3.40 -9.70 -17.10
C LEU A 281 -2.95 -8.67 -16.06
N VAL A 282 -3.87 -8.17 -15.24
CA VAL A 282 -3.61 -7.10 -14.28
C VAL A 282 -2.68 -7.54 -13.16
N GLU A 283 -2.82 -8.76 -12.66
CA GLU A 283 -1.96 -9.35 -11.64
C GLU A 283 -0.53 -9.46 -12.14
N LYS A 284 -0.34 -9.88 -13.39
CA LYS A 284 0.99 -9.88 -14.03
C LYS A 284 1.56 -8.47 -14.13
N ILE A 285 0.75 -7.49 -14.52
CA ILE A 285 1.16 -6.06 -14.56
C ILE A 285 1.60 -5.60 -13.17
N LEU A 286 0.76 -5.80 -12.15
CA LEU A 286 1.00 -5.37 -10.77
C LEU A 286 2.20 -6.07 -10.12
N THR A 287 2.54 -7.28 -10.56
CA THR A 287 3.67 -8.03 -10.03
C THR A 287 5.00 -7.58 -10.66
N VAL A 288 5.03 -7.43 -11.99
CA VAL A 288 6.32 -7.28 -12.69
C VAL A 288 6.73 -5.84 -12.95
N LEU A 289 5.80 -4.89 -12.93
CA LEU A 289 6.11 -3.47 -13.11
C LEU A 289 6.32 -2.79 -11.75
N ASP A 290 7.17 -1.76 -11.76
CA ASP A 290 7.50 -1.00 -10.55
C ASP A 290 6.29 -0.20 -10.02
N LEU A 291 6.23 -0.02 -8.70
CA LEU A 291 5.25 0.85 -8.08
C LEU A 291 5.37 2.30 -8.57
N LEU A 292 4.22 2.96 -8.75
CA LEU A 292 4.20 4.38 -9.03
C LEU A 292 4.78 5.13 -7.81
N PRO A 293 5.75 6.04 -7.97
CA PRO A 293 6.34 6.74 -6.84
C PRO A 293 5.27 7.43 -5.97
N GLY A 294 5.37 7.23 -4.65
CA GLY A 294 4.41 7.75 -3.67
C GLY A 294 3.09 6.96 -3.57
N HIS A 295 2.93 5.87 -4.32
CA HIS A 295 1.75 5.01 -4.27
C HIS A 295 2.08 3.63 -3.67
N ALA A 296 1.09 3.02 -3.03
CA ALA A 296 1.11 1.64 -2.55
C ALA A 296 0.31 0.69 -3.45
N THR A 297 -0.60 1.19 -4.30
CA THR A 297 -1.55 0.36 -5.04
C THR A 297 -1.56 0.55 -6.56
N ASP A 298 -0.82 1.52 -7.09
CA ASP A 298 -0.67 1.75 -8.54
C ASP A 298 0.77 1.51 -9.00
N ILE A 299 0.94 1.25 -10.29
CA ILE A 299 2.24 1.00 -10.93
C ILE A 299 2.63 2.13 -11.87
N GLN A 300 3.93 2.25 -12.07
CA GLN A 300 4.51 3.17 -13.04
C GLN A 300 4.50 2.53 -14.43
N VAL A 301 3.89 3.23 -15.39
CA VAL A 301 3.95 2.89 -16.81
C VAL A 301 5.01 3.75 -17.48
N ASP A 302 5.98 3.14 -18.18
CA ASP A 302 6.96 3.90 -18.95
C ASP A 302 6.30 4.54 -20.19
N MET A 303 6.33 5.87 -20.26
CA MET A 303 5.69 6.65 -21.34
C MET A 303 6.64 6.99 -22.49
N MET A 304 7.90 6.54 -22.45
CA MET A 304 8.94 6.85 -23.45
C MET A 304 8.54 6.50 -24.89
N GLU A 305 7.69 5.49 -25.10
CA GLU A 305 7.23 5.12 -26.44
C GLU A 305 6.38 6.22 -27.10
N LEU A 306 5.69 7.06 -26.32
CA LEU A 306 4.97 8.26 -26.79
C LEU A 306 5.90 9.47 -26.95
N THR A 307 7.19 9.26 -26.72
CA THR A 307 8.35 10.16 -26.79
C THR A 307 8.67 10.82 -28.12
N SER A 308 9.72 11.61 -28.24
CA SER A 308 10.68 11.42 -29.35
C SER A 308 12.06 11.09 -28.80
N LEU A 309 12.13 10.88 -27.48
CA LEU A 309 13.35 10.60 -26.76
C LEU A 309 13.76 9.14 -26.98
N HIS A 310 15.07 8.92 -26.99
CA HIS A 310 15.65 7.59 -26.98
C HIS A 310 15.94 7.19 -25.53
N SER A 311 15.73 5.91 -25.20
CA SER A 311 16.08 5.38 -23.88
C SER A 311 17.59 5.44 -23.67
N ASN A 312 18.03 6.33 -22.78
CA ASN A 312 19.41 6.43 -22.32
C ASN A 312 19.44 6.92 -20.85
N LYS A 313 20.61 6.89 -20.22
CA LYS A 313 20.76 7.33 -18.82
C LYS A 313 20.37 8.81 -18.59
N LEU A 314 20.39 9.65 -19.63
CA LEU A 314 20.03 11.06 -19.55
C LEU A 314 18.51 11.27 -19.63
N SER A 315 17.78 10.39 -20.33
CA SER A 315 16.33 10.46 -20.46
C SER A 315 15.59 9.89 -19.25
N GLN A 316 16.29 9.15 -18.38
CA GLN A 316 15.72 8.56 -17.17
C GLN A 316 15.23 9.67 -16.23
N GLY A 317 13.92 9.67 -15.93
CA GLY A 317 13.27 10.73 -15.14
C GLY A 317 12.95 12.02 -15.90
N THR A 318 13.16 12.07 -17.22
CA THR A 318 12.73 13.23 -18.04
C THR A 318 11.25 13.17 -18.38
N VAL A 319 10.72 11.97 -18.62
CA VAL A 319 9.30 11.74 -18.93
C VAL A 319 8.57 11.33 -17.66
N ALA A 320 7.47 12.01 -17.37
CA ALA A 320 6.62 11.63 -16.25
C ALA A 320 6.03 10.23 -16.48
N PRO A 321 5.97 9.39 -15.43
CA PRO A 321 5.38 8.07 -15.56
C PRO A 321 3.87 8.15 -15.81
N GLY A 322 3.36 7.17 -16.54
CA GLY A 322 1.93 6.87 -16.59
C GLY A 322 1.51 5.97 -15.43
N CYS A 323 0.23 5.62 -15.38
CA CYS A 323 -0.43 4.94 -14.27
C CYS A 323 -1.61 4.07 -14.75
N LEU A 324 -2.15 3.22 -13.87
CA LEU A 324 -3.34 2.41 -14.17
C LEU A 324 -4.65 3.10 -13.81
N ALA A 325 -4.64 4.07 -12.90
CA ALA A 325 -5.85 4.80 -12.53
C ALA A 325 -6.49 5.49 -13.74
N GLN A 326 -7.82 5.36 -13.85
CA GLN A 326 -8.60 5.89 -14.97
C GLN A 326 -9.73 6.78 -14.46
N THR A 327 -10.11 7.78 -15.26
CA THR A 327 -11.27 8.62 -14.94
C THR A 327 -12.59 7.85 -15.13
N PRO A 328 -13.62 8.05 -14.28
CA PRO A 328 -14.84 7.22 -14.23
C PRO A 328 -15.67 7.13 -15.52
N SER A 329 -15.45 8.02 -16.49
CA SER A 329 -16.22 8.13 -17.75
C SER A 329 -15.40 7.88 -19.02
N SER A 330 -14.17 7.40 -18.89
CA SER A 330 -13.29 7.16 -20.03
C SER A 330 -13.46 5.77 -20.65
N PRO A 331 -13.26 5.58 -21.96
CA PRO A 331 -13.11 4.25 -22.56
C PRO A 331 -12.01 3.40 -21.90
N ALA A 332 -11.01 4.05 -21.31
CA ALA A 332 -9.98 3.38 -20.54
C ALA A 332 -10.51 2.69 -19.29
N ARG A 333 -11.57 3.24 -18.65
CA ARG A 333 -12.23 2.60 -17.52
C ARG A 333 -12.90 1.29 -17.91
N GLU A 334 -13.57 1.24 -19.06
CA GLU A 334 -14.16 0.01 -19.60
C GLU A 334 -13.07 -1.03 -19.92
N LEU A 335 -11.98 -0.60 -20.55
CA LEU A 335 -10.82 -1.47 -20.81
C LEU A 335 -10.22 -2.01 -19.50
N TRP A 336 -10.03 -1.17 -18.49
CA TRP A 336 -9.50 -1.57 -17.19
C TRP A 336 -10.37 -2.63 -16.52
N GLU A 337 -11.69 -2.44 -16.49
CA GLU A 337 -12.62 -3.43 -15.95
C GLU A 337 -12.56 -4.75 -16.74
N ALA A 338 -12.44 -4.69 -18.06
CA ALA A 338 -12.28 -5.89 -18.87
C ALA A 338 -10.94 -6.61 -18.60
N MET A 339 -9.86 -5.87 -18.38
CA MET A 339 -8.54 -6.43 -18.04
C MET A 339 -8.56 -7.11 -16.66
N LEU A 340 -9.24 -6.53 -15.67
CA LEU A 340 -9.39 -7.09 -14.33
C LEU A 340 -10.20 -8.40 -14.33
N ASN A 341 -11.26 -8.47 -15.15
CA ASN A 341 -12.22 -9.58 -15.11
C ASN A 341 -11.94 -10.68 -16.13
N SER A 342 -10.87 -10.58 -16.93
CA SER A 342 -10.59 -11.55 -18.00
C SER A 342 -9.18 -12.14 -17.94
N LYS A 343 -9.07 -13.36 -18.44
CA LYS A 343 -7.79 -14.06 -18.58
C LYS A 343 -6.89 -13.32 -19.56
N GLN A 344 -5.58 -13.46 -19.39
CA GLN A 344 -4.54 -12.75 -20.13
C GLN A 344 -4.80 -12.64 -21.65
N LYS A 345 -5.12 -13.76 -22.32
CA LYS A 345 -5.35 -13.76 -23.77
C LYS A 345 -6.56 -12.91 -24.20
N ALA A 346 -7.65 -12.96 -23.44
CA ALA A 346 -8.85 -12.18 -23.72
C ALA A 346 -8.61 -10.70 -23.43
N ALA A 347 -7.98 -10.38 -22.30
CA ALA A 347 -7.58 -9.01 -21.95
C ALA A 347 -6.69 -8.37 -23.04
N MET A 348 -5.70 -9.11 -23.56
CA MET A 348 -4.83 -8.62 -24.64
C MET A 348 -5.61 -8.31 -25.94
N MET A 349 -6.62 -9.11 -26.27
CA MET A 349 -7.49 -8.83 -27.42
C MET A 349 -8.30 -7.55 -27.20
N GLU A 350 -8.73 -7.32 -25.96
CA GLU A 350 -9.49 -6.12 -25.59
C GLU A 350 -8.65 -4.85 -25.60
N VAL A 351 -7.41 -4.92 -25.11
CA VAL A 351 -6.41 -3.84 -25.23
C VAL A 351 -6.20 -3.49 -26.71
N ARG A 352 -5.99 -4.52 -27.55
CA ARG A 352 -5.84 -4.33 -28.99
C ARG A 352 -7.08 -3.66 -29.60
N ARG A 353 -8.30 -4.11 -29.25
CA ARG A 353 -9.57 -3.57 -29.75
C ARG A 353 -9.67 -2.07 -29.44
N HIS A 354 -9.43 -1.68 -28.19
CA HIS A 354 -9.52 -0.28 -27.77
C HIS A 354 -8.46 0.61 -28.43
N LEU A 355 -7.22 0.15 -28.57
CA LEU A 355 -6.18 0.89 -29.29
C LEU A 355 -6.55 1.11 -30.76
N VAL A 356 -7.12 0.08 -31.40
CA VAL A 356 -7.59 0.17 -32.79
C VAL A 356 -8.74 1.16 -32.93
N GLU A 357 -9.70 1.12 -32.01
CA GLU A 357 -10.82 2.05 -32.01
C GLU A 357 -10.40 3.49 -31.76
N ALA A 358 -9.49 3.72 -30.80
CA ALA A 358 -8.90 5.02 -30.56
C ALA A 358 -8.20 5.55 -31.82
N ALA A 359 -7.33 4.75 -32.44
CA ALA A 359 -6.61 5.16 -33.65
C ALA A 359 -7.57 5.44 -34.83
N SER A 360 -8.65 4.66 -34.94
CA SER A 360 -9.66 4.84 -35.98
C SER A 360 -10.47 6.12 -35.79
N LYS A 361 -10.82 6.48 -34.54
CA LYS A 361 -11.52 7.74 -34.21
C LYS A 361 -10.69 8.96 -34.61
N GLU A 362 -9.37 8.88 -34.42
CA GLU A 362 -8.43 9.95 -34.78
C GLU A 362 -7.97 9.89 -36.24
N ASN A 363 -8.52 8.99 -37.07
CA ASN A 363 -8.13 8.78 -38.47
C ASN A 363 -6.63 8.49 -38.67
N LEU A 364 -5.99 7.85 -37.69
CA LEU A 364 -4.56 7.50 -37.75
C LEU A 364 -4.33 6.28 -38.65
N PRO A 365 -3.15 6.16 -39.31
CA PRO A 365 -2.89 5.13 -40.31
C PRO A 365 -2.60 3.76 -39.68
N ILE A 366 -3.63 3.12 -39.12
CA ILE A 366 -3.51 1.84 -38.45
C ILE A 366 -3.44 0.66 -39.44
N LYS A 367 -2.44 -0.20 -39.27
CA LYS A 367 -2.29 -1.45 -40.04
C LYS A 367 -2.81 -2.63 -39.23
N MET A 368 -3.96 -3.14 -39.62
CA MET A 368 -4.56 -4.32 -39.00
C MET A 368 -3.78 -5.58 -39.39
N SER A 369 -3.25 -6.33 -38.42
CA SER A 369 -2.68 -7.66 -38.66
C SER A 369 -3.57 -8.77 -38.08
N ILE A 370 -3.86 -9.80 -38.84
CA ILE A 370 -4.63 -10.96 -38.37
C ILE A 370 -3.66 -11.90 -37.64
N GLY A 371 -3.93 -12.22 -36.37
CA GLY A 371 -3.07 -13.13 -35.61
C GLY A 371 -2.99 -12.86 -34.11
N ARG A 372 -2.03 -13.52 -33.46
CA ARG A 372 -1.73 -13.36 -32.03
C ARG A 372 -1.28 -11.93 -31.75
N VAL A 373 -1.82 -11.35 -30.67
CA VAL A 373 -1.39 -10.03 -30.19
C VAL A 373 0.01 -10.14 -29.59
N THR A 374 0.94 -9.31 -30.07
CA THR A 374 2.32 -9.23 -29.57
C THR A 374 2.57 -7.86 -28.93
N PRO A 375 3.52 -7.73 -27.99
CA PRO A 375 3.88 -6.43 -27.44
C PRO A 375 4.31 -5.43 -28.51
N GLU A 376 5.07 -5.84 -29.53
CA GLU A 376 5.51 -4.97 -30.63
C GLU A 376 4.33 -4.40 -31.42
N GLN A 377 3.27 -5.21 -31.59
CA GLN A 377 2.05 -4.75 -32.22
C GLN A 377 1.37 -3.65 -31.40
N LEU A 378 1.21 -3.86 -30.08
CA LEU A 378 0.58 -2.88 -29.20
C LEU A 378 1.37 -1.57 -29.20
N CYS A 379 2.69 -1.65 -29.07
CA CYS A 379 3.61 -0.53 -29.20
C CYS A 379 3.43 0.23 -30.52
N SER A 380 3.35 -0.49 -31.64
CA SER A 380 3.17 0.15 -32.96
C SER A 380 1.86 0.93 -33.08
N TYR A 381 0.80 0.52 -32.38
CA TYR A 381 -0.47 1.25 -32.36
C TYR A 381 -0.43 2.47 -31.44
N VAL A 382 0.19 2.33 -30.26
CA VAL A 382 0.39 3.45 -29.33
C VAL A 382 1.24 4.55 -29.97
N GLN A 383 2.30 4.18 -30.69
CA GLN A 383 3.22 5.12 -31.33
C GLN A 383 2.57 5.98 -32.43
N LEU A 384 1.39 5.62 -32.94
CA LEU A 384 0.65 6.45 -33.90
C LEU A 384 0.24 7.81 -33.30
N PHE A 385 0.12 7.90 -31.98
CA PHE A 385 -0.34 9.10 -31.26
C PHE A 385 0.80 10.06 -30.90
N ARG A 386 2.06 9.67 -31.10
CA ARG A 386 3.29 10.33 -30.61
C ARG A 386 3.41 11.84 -30.93
N SER A 387 2.72 12.33 -31.95
CA SER A 387 2.81 13.73 -32.40
C SER A 387 1.48 14.48 -32.37
N ASP A 388 0.42 13.85 -31.85
CA ASP A 388 -0.92 14.42 -31.79
C ASP A 388 -1.33 14.65 -30.34
N TRP A 389 -1.16 15.89 -29.86
CA TRP A 389 -1.41 16.24 -28.46
C TRP A 389 -2.88 16.10 -28.05
N GLU A 390 -3.81 16.42 -28.95
CA GLU A 390 -5.25 16.34 -28.67
C GLU A 390 -5.69 14.87 -28.57
N ALA A 391 -5.17 14.03 -29.46
CA ALA A 391 -5.39 12.59 -29.41
C ALA A 391 -4.74 11.94 -28.17
N LEU A 392 -3.53 12.38 -27.78
CA LEU A 392 -2.85 11.92 -26.56
C LEU A 392 -3.65 12.26 -25.31
N GLU A 393 -4.16 13.48 -25.21
CA GLU A 393 -5.00 13.92 -24.09
C GLU A 393 -6.32 13.12 -24.05
N SER A 394 -6.96 12.95 -25.19
CA SER A 394 -8.26 12.28 -25.31
C SER A 394 -8.21 10.77 -25.03
N HIS A 395 -7.11 10.11 -25.40
CA HIS A 395 -6.97 8.64 -25.29
C HIS A 395 -5.87 8.20 -24.33
N GLY A 396 -5.30 9.11 -23.55
CA GLY A 396 -4.14 8.85 -22.69
C GLY A 396 -4.30 7.65 -21.74
N GLY A 397 -5.49 7.43 -21.21
CA GLY A 397 -5.79 6.26 -20.38
C GLY A 397 -5.67 4.93 -21.12
N VAL A 398 -6.23 4.84 -22.34
CA VAL A 398 -6.15 3.63 -23.18
C VAL A 398 -4.70 3.38 -23.59
N LEU A 399 -3.96 4.43 -23.93
CA LEU A 399 -2.55 4.33 -24.31
C LEU A 399 -1.68 3.84 -23.14
N GLN A 400 -1.93 4.34 -21.92
CA GLN A 400 -1.24 3.88 -20.71
C GLN A 400 -1.49 2.40 -20.43
N LEU A 401 -2.75 1.93 -20.50
CA LEU A 401 -3.08 0.51 -20.32
C LEU A 401 -2.46 -0.37 -21.42
N GLY A 402 -2.42 0.14 -22.66
CA GLY A 402 -1.73 -0.50 -23.78
C GLY A 402 -0.24 -0.65 -23.56
N LEU A 403 0.42 0.41 -23.07
CA LEU A 403 1.85 0.42 -22.73
C LEU A 403 2.16 -0.49 -21.54
N ALA A 404 1.37 -0.44 -20.47
CA ALA A 404 1.52 -1.34 -19.32
C ALA A 404 1.47 -2.81 -19.75
N THR A 405 0.53 -3.14 -20.65
CA THR A 405 0.42 -4.49 -21.24
C THR A 405 1.67 -4.85 -22.04
N ALA A 406 2.11 -3.97 -22.95
CA ALA A 406 3.28 -4.25 -23.78
C ALA A 406 4.60 -4.35 -23.00
N GLN A 407 4.75 -3.54 -21.93
CA GLN A 407 5.89 -3.59 -21.03
C GLN A 407 5.91 -4.89 -20.24
N THR A 408 4.78 -5.27 -19.64
CA THR A 408 4.63 -6.53 -18.90
C THR A 408 5.00 -7.75 -19.76
N LEU A 409 4.51 -7.80 -21.00
CA LEU A 409 4.80 -8.91 -21.92
C LEU A 409 6.27 -8.98 -22.37
N ARG A 410 7.00 -7.86 -22.31
CA ARG A 410 8.44 -7.79 -22.60
C ARG A 410 9.30 -7.92 -21.33
N HIS A 411 8.69 -7.94 -20.16
CA HIS A 411 9.42 -7.85 -18.91
C HIS A 411 10.21 -9.15 -18.65
N PRO A 412 11.51 -9.08 -18.31
CA PRO A 412 12.35 -10.26 -18.10
C PRO A 412 11.92 -11.10 -16.89
N ALA A 413 11.15 -10.54 -15.94
CA ALA A 413 10.62 -11.31 -14.81
C ALA A 413 9.39 -12.17 -15.17
N LEU A 414 8.75 -11.95 -16.33
CA LEU A 414 7.54 -12.71 -16.69
C LEU A 414 7.83 -14.21 -16.94
N PRO A 415 8.92 -14.60 -17.62
CA PRO A 415 9.32 -16.01 -17.68
C PRO A 415 9.61 -16.63 -16.29
N ARG A 416 10.20 -15.85 -15.36
CA ARG A 416 10.43 -16.32 -13.99
C ARG A 416 9.13 -16.59 -13.25
N TRP A 417 8.09 -15.78 -13.46
CA TRP A 417 6.75 -16.04 -12.93
C TRP A 417 6.22 -17.39 -13.38
N ASP A 418 6.30 -17.68 -14.69
CA ASP A 418 5.82 -18.95 -15.25
C ASP A 418 6.65 -20.15 -14.73
N ALA A 419 7.96 -19.97 -14.54
CA ALA A 419 8.83 -20.96 -13.91
C ALA A 419 8.45 -21.21 -12.43
N CYS A 420 8.21 -20.16 -11.65
CA CYS A 420 7.77 -20.25 -10.26
C CYS A 420 6.43 -20.96 -10.13
N LEU A 421 5.47 -20.68 -11.03
CA LEU A 421 4.20 -21.42 -11.09
C LEU A 421 4.43 -22.92 -11.35
N GLY A 422 5.38 -23.27 -12.24
CA GLY A 422 5.80 -24.65 -12.47
C GLY A 422 6.35 -25.30 -11.20
N CYS A 423 7.28 -24.62 -10.52
CA CYS A 423 7.85 -25.06 -9.25
C CYS A 423 6.78 -25.25 -8.18
N GLN A 424 5.87 -24.29 -8.00
CA GLN A 424 4.77 -24.38 -7.03
C GLN A 424 3.89 -25.60 -7.28
N ARG A 425 3.58 -25.93 -8.54
CA ARG A 425 2.80 -27.13 -8.89
C ARG A 425 3.53 -28.42 -8.53
N LEU A 426 4.83 -28.50 -8.81
CA LEU A 426 5.65 -29.67 -8.47
C LEU A 426 5.80 -29.84 -6.96
N LEU A 427 6.07 -28.74 -6.26
CA LEU A 427 6.19 -28.71 -4.80
C LEU A 427 4.87 -29.07 -4.11
N LEU A 428 3.75 -28.57 -4.61
CA LEU A 428 2.42 -28.93 -4.11
C LEU A 428 2.13 -30.43 -4.29
N GLN A 429 2.52 -31.01 -5.43
CA GLN A 429 2.41 -32.44 -5.64
C GLN A 429 3.30 -33.21 -4.65
N ALA A 430 4.56 -32.77 -4.47
CA ALA A 430 5.50 -33.39 -3.55
C ALA A 430 5.05 -33.33 -2.09
N LEU A 431 4.38 -32.25 -1.66
CA LEU A 431 3.76 -32.14 -0.32
C LEU A 431 2.72 -33.23 -0.05
N GLY A 432 2.02 -33.70 -1.08
CA GLY A 432 1.07 -34.80 -0.97
C GLY A 432 1.71 -36.19 -0.90
N ASP A 433 2.93 -36.34 -1.45
CA ASP A 433 3.59 -37.64 -1.68
C ASP A 433 4.81 -37.90 -0.76
N SER A 434 5.34 -36.89 -0.07
CA SER A 434 6.60 -36.97 0.69
C SER A 434 6.56 -36.15 1.98
N ASP A 435 7.39 -36.49 2.97
CA ASP A 435 7.55 -35.72 4.21
C ASP A 435 8.05 -34.29 3.97
N PHE A 436 7.62 -33.35 4.81
CA PHE A 436 7.94 -31.93 4.63
C PHE A 436 9.44 -31.61 4.51
N PRO A 437 10.35 -32.20 5.32
CA PRO A 437 11.80 -32.01 5.13
C PRO A 437 12.28 -32.44 3.74
N THR A 438 11.79 -33.56 3.20
CA THR A 438 12.15 -34.00 1.84
C THR A 438 11.68 -33.02 0.77
N VAL A 439 10.49 -32.44 0.92
CA VAL A 439 9.99 -31.40 0.01
C VAL A 439 10.87 -30.14 0.09
N LEU A 440 11.21 -29.70 1.30
CA LEU A 440 12.10 -28.55 1.52
C LEU A 440 13.48 -28.75 0.88
N ARG A 441 14.06 -29.95 0.96
CA ARG A 441 15.34 -30.28 0.29
C ARG A 441 15.27 -30.13 -1.24
N GLN A 442 14.09 -30.18 -1.86
CA GLN A 442 13.95 -29.94 -3.31
C GLN A 442 14.25 -28.49 -3.71
N LEU A 443 14.24 -27.54 -2.76
CA LEU A 443 14.64 -26.15 -3.00
C LEU A 443 16.17 -25.97 -3.03
N LEU A 444 16.94 -26.83 -2.36
CA LEU A 444 18.41 -26.70 -2.30
C LEU A 444 19.08 -26.68 -3.69
N PRO A 445 18.70 -27.53 -4.66
CA PRO A 445 19.22 -27.44 -6.03
C PRO A 445 18.93 -26.11 -6.72
N MET A 446 17.84 -25.43 -6.36
CA MET A 446 17.45 -24.14 -6.92
C MET A 446 18.25 -22.98 -6.29
N MET A 447 18.68 -23.14 -5.03
CA MET A 447 19.49 -22.16 -4.29
C MET A 447 21.00 -22.27 -4.56
N LYS A 448 21.40 -22.77 -5.75
CA LYS A 448 22.82 -22.92 -6.05
C LYS A 448 23.48 -21.58 -6.37
N PRO A 449 24.65 -21.28 -5.76
CA PRO A 449 25.43 -20.11 -6.12
C PRO A 449 25.87 -20.20 -7.58
N MET A 450 25.99 -19.04 -8.24
CA MET A 450 26.47 -18.98 -9.61
C MET A 450 27.85 -19.63 -9.68
N SER A 451 28.00 -20.68 -10.50
CA SER A 451 29.30 -21.32 -10.64
C SER A 451 30.26 -20.31 -11.28
N LYS A 452 31.22 -19.80 -10.51
CA LYS A 452 32.45 -19.21 -11.07
C LYS A 452 33.30 -20.34 -11.67
N SER A 453 32.78 -21.03 -12.68
CA SER A 453 33.62 -21.85 -13.55
C SER A 453 34.42 -20.89 -14.42
N GLY A 454 35.74 -20.94 -14.33
CA GLY A 454 36.64 -19.97 -14.93
C GLY A 454 36.54 -19.89 -16.46
N SER A 455 35.68 -19.02 -16.96
CA SER A 455 35.84 -18.24 -18.19
C SER A 455 34.65 -17.28 -18.31
N ALA A 456 34.72 -16.13 -17.62
CA ALA A 456 33.71 -15.10 -17.73
C ALA A 456 33.72 -14.50 -19.15
N GLY A 457 32.94 -15.09 -20.04
CA GLY A 457 32.50 -14.45 -21.28
C GLY A 457 31.33 -13.50 -20.99
N PRO A 458 30.97 -12.59 -21.92
CA PRO A 458 29.98 -11.53 -21.68
C PRO A 458 28.51 -11.99 -21.53
N GLY A 459 28.26 -13.25 -21.16
CA GLY A 459 26.94 -13.90 -21.17
C GLY A 459 26.60 -14.74 -19.92
N ASP A 460 27.40 -14.68 -18.86
CA ASP A 460 27.15 -15.40 -17.60
C ASP A 460 26.12 -14.65 -16.73
N GLN A 461 24.92 -14.41 -17.27
CA GLN A 461 23.76 -13.97 -16.51
C GLN A 461 22.93 -15.21 -16.16
N ARG A 462 22.30 -15.24 -14.98
CA ARG A 462 21.28 -16.26 -14.67
C ARG A 462 20.32 -16.36 -15.84
N SER A 463 19.86 -17.58 -16.14
CA SER A 463 18.84 -17.73 -17.17
C SER A 463 17.64 -16.85 -16.76
N SER A 464 16.95 -16.23 -17.73
CA SER A 464 15.75 -15.46 -17.44
C SER A 464 14.61 -16.30 -16.84
N GLU A 465 14.80 -17.61 -16.72
CA GLU A 465 13.87 -18.59 -16.16
C GLU A 465 14.30 -19.06 -14.75
N ASP A 466 15.51 -18.73 -14.29
CA ASP A 466 16.00 -19.11 -12.96
C ASP A 466 15.33 -18.26 -11.88
N CYS A 467 14.83 -18.91 -10.83
CA CYS A 467 14.26 -18.23 -9.67
C CYS A 467 15.35 -17.45 -8.90
N GLY A 468 15.09 -16.18 -8.60
CA GLY A 468 15.97 -15.35 -7.80
C GLY A 468 15.77 -15.55 -6.29
N PRO A 469 16.58 -14.89 -5.45
CA PRO A 469 16.47 -14.97 -3.99
C PRO A 469 15.09 -14.57 -3.46
N GLU A 470 14.42 -13.60 -4.08
CA GLU A 470 13.05 -13.21 -3.70
C GLU A 470 12.04 -14.31 -4.00
N GLU A 471 12.10 -14.88 -5.20
CA GLU A 471 11.24 -16.00 -5.58
C GLU A 471 11.46 -17.21 -4.66
N MET A 472 12.70 -17.47 -4.19
CA MET A 472 12.95 -18.50 -3.17
C MET A 472 12.25 -18.22 -1.85
N ILE A 473 12.28 -16.97 -1.37
CA ILE A 473 11.58 -16.58 -0.14
C ILE A 473 10.06 -16.79 -0.32
N LEU A 474 9.51 -16.40 -1.48
CA LEU A 474 8.08 -16.60 -1.78
C LEU A 474 7.72 -18.10 -1.84
N LEU A 475 8.56 -18.94 -2.43
CA LEU A 475 8.36 -20.40 -2.46
C LEU A 475 8.42 -21.01 -1.05
N LEU A 476 9.32 -20.54 -0.19
CA LEU A 476 9.35 -20.96 1.22
C LEU A 476 8.07 -20.56 1.93
N ILE A 477 7.63 -19.31 1.82
CA ILE A 477 6.37 -18.86 2.42
C ILE A 477 5.20 -19.72 1.90
N PHE A 478 5.14 -19.98 0.59
CA PHE A 478 4.12 -20.84 -0.01
C PHE A 478 4.10 -22.24 0.61
N LEU A 479 5.26 -22.89 0.74
CA LEU A 479 5.39 -24.22 1.33
C LEU A 479 4.97 -24.26 2.81
N TYR A 480 5.51 -23.36 3.64
CA TYR A 480 5.19 -23.32 5.07
C TYR A 480 3.71 -22.98 5.31
N SER A 481 3.10 -22.22 4.42
CA SER A 481 1.67 -21.89 4.51
C SER A 481 0.75 -23.10 4.22
N LEU A 482 1.27 -24.12 3.55
CA LEU A 482 0.54 -25.36 3.22
C LEU A 482 0.94 -26.54 4.09
N ALA A 483 2.09 -26.45 4.77
CA ALA A 483 2.68 -27.57 5.51
C ALA A 483 1.72 -28.17 6.54
N ASP A 484 1.07 -27.31 7.34
CA ASP A 484 0.14 -27.72 8.39
C ASP A 484 -1.14 -28.37 7.84
N GLU A 485 -1.58 -27.98 6.64
CA GLU A 485 -2.77 -28.56 5.99
C GLU A 485 -2.46 -29.87 5.27
N ALA A 486 -1.32 -29.94 4.58
CA ALA A 486 -0.90 -31.10 3.81
C ALA A 486 -0.46 -32.27 4.71
N GLN A 487 0.16 -31.96 5.84
CA GLN A 487 0.60 -32.93 6.84
C GLN A 487 0.20 -32.43 8.22
N PRO A 488 -1.01 -32.74 8.73
CA PRO A 488 -1.48 -32.25 10.01
C PRO A 488 -0.48 -32.56 11.12
N TRP A 489 0.22 -31.53 11.58
CA TRP A 489 1.26 -31.64 12.61
C TRP A 489 0.61 -32.20 13.88
N PRO A 490 1.01 -33.39 14.39
CA PRO A 490 0.49 -33.87 15.65
C PRO A 490 0.95 -32.91 16.76
N HIS A 491 0.04 -32.11 17.31
CA HIS A 491 0.33 -31.17 18.40
C HIS A 491 0.77 -31.84 19.72
N GLN A 492 0.97 -33.15 19.75
CA GLN A 492 1.59 -33.92 20.83
C GLN A 492 2.21 -35.20 20.23
N GLY A 493 3.54 -35.29 20.25
CA GLY A 493 4.28 -36.51 19.93
C GLY A 493 4.96 -36.50 18.56
N ARG A 494 5.85 -35.53 18.33
CA ARG A 494 6.86 -35.67 17.29
C ARG A 494 7.87 -36.72 17.73
N GLU A 495 8.22 -37.65 16.86
CA GLU A 495 9.43 -38.43 17.08
C GLU A 495 10.60 -37.44 17.03
N GLU A 496 11.43 -37.37 18.07
CA GLU A 496 12.54 -36.39 18.18
C GLU A 496 13.41 -36.34 16.90
N GLU A 497 13.50 -37.48 16.20
CA GLU A 497 14.21 -37.64 14.93
C GLU A 497 13.63 -36.78 13.78
N GLU A 498 12.30 -36.66 13.67
CA GLU A 498 11.66 -35.84 12.62
C GLU A 498 11.84 -34.34 12.86
N GLU A 499 11.97 -33.93 14.12
CA GLU A 499 12.27 -32.56 14.52
C GLU A 499 13.70 -32.20 14.19
N GLU A 500 14.64 -33.08 14.56
CA GLU A 500 16.05 -32.90 14.28
C GLU A 500 16.33 -32.84 12.76
N GLU A 501 15.67 -33.69 11.97
CA GLU A 501 15.80 -33.68 10.50
C GLU A 501 15.19 -32.44 9.85
N LEU A 502 14.07 -31.91 10.36
CA LEU A 502 13.53 -30.64 9.89
C LEU A 502 14.49 -29.50 10.21
N GLU A 503 14.93 -29.36 11.46
CA GLU A 503 15.86 -28.30 11.86
C GLU A 503 17.16 -28.34 11.05
N LYS A 504 17.68 -29.53 10.79
CA LYS A 504 18.86 -29.72 9.95
C LYS A 504 18.61 -29.24 8.52
N THR A 505 17.47 -29.60 7.93
CA THR A 505 17.08 -29.15 6.59
C THR A 505 16.90 -27.64 6.54
N GLU A 506 16.29 -27.04 7.56
CA GLU A 506 16.14 -25.59 7.67
C GLU A 506 17.50 -24.89 7.77
N ARG A 507 18.45 -25.43 8.55
CA ARG A 507 19.83 -24.91 8.61
C ARG A 507 20.51 -24.93 7.24
N GLU A 508 20.40 -26.03 6.50
CA GLU A 508 20.95 -26.16 5.14
C GLU A 508 20.33 -25.12 4.19
N LEU A 509 19.01 -24.92 4.25
CA LEU A 509 18.31 -23.92 3.44
C LEU A 509 18.71 -22.50 3.80
N ILE A 510 18.84 -22.18 5.10
CA ILE A 510 19.29 -20.86 5.56
C ILE A 510 20.70 -20.57 5.05
N GLU A 511 21.61 -21.54 5.13
CA GLU A 511 22.98 -21.40 4.60
C GLU A 511 22.98 -21.17 3.09
N ALA A 512 22.21 -21.98 2.33
CA ALA A 512 22.10 -21.86 0.89
C ALA A 512 21.50 -20.51 0.46
N LEU A 513 20.38 -20.10 1.06
CA LEU A 513 19.73 -18.82 0.76
C LEU A 513 20.61 -17.63 1.13
N THR A 514 21.31 -17.69 2.28
CA THR A 514 22.27 -16.66 2.68
C THR A 514 23.40 -16.54 1.66
N LEU A 515 23.91 -17.66 1.16
CA LEU A 515 24.95 -17.66 0.13
C LEU A 515 24.46 -17.04 -1.19
N VAL A 516 23.24 -17.35 -1.61
CA VAL A 516 22.63 -16.75 -2.81
C VAL A 516 22.48 -15.24 -2.64
N ILE A 517 21.89 -14.79 -1.53
CA ILE A 517 21.67 -13.36 -1.26
C ILE A 517 23.01 -12.60 -1.21
N THR A 518 24.04 -13.15 -0.56
CA THR A 518 25.35 -12.49 -0.43
C THR A 518 26.16 -12.42 -1.72
N GLN A 519 25.77 -13.18 -2.75
CA GLN A 519 26.41 -13.14 -4.07
C GLN A 519 25.74 -12.18 -5.05
N GLU A 520 24.56 -11.65 -4.73
CA GLU A 520 23.90 -10.63 -5.54
C GLU A 520 24.75 -9.36 -5.58
N ALA A 521 25.03 -8.86 -6.78
CA ALA A 521 25.78 -7.62 -6.96
C ALA A 521 25.02 -6.41 -6.41
N GLU A 522 23.69 -6.43 -6.55
CA GLU A 522 22.77 -5.43 -6.04
C GLU A 522 21.56 -6.15 -5.42
N LEU A 523 21.27 -5.84 -4.16
CA LEU A 523 20.07 -6.34 -3.50
C LEU A 523 18.86 -5.53 -3.94
N SER A 524 17.74 -6.21 -4.17
CA SER A 524 16.45 -5.57 -4.40
C SER A 524 15.98 -4.77 -3.18
N PRO A 525 15.05 -3.81 -3.33
CA PRO A 525 14.50 -3.05 -2.21
C PRO A 525 13.92 -3.94 -1.10
N LEU A 526 13.24 -5.04 -1.47
CA LEU A 526 12.69 -6.00 -0.50
C LEU A 526 13.81 -6.67 0.32
N LEU A 527 14.85 -7.17 -0.35
CA LEU A 527 15.97 -7.83 0.34
C LEU A 527 16.77 -6.85 1.18
N GLN A 528 16.93 -5.59 0.75
CA GLN A 528 17.55 -4.54 1.56
C GLN A 528 16.77 -4.31 2.86
N LYS A 529 15.44 -4.29 2.78
CA LYS A 529 14.56 -4.14 3.94
C LYS A 529 14.64 -5.34 4.89
N ILE A 530 14.60 -6.56 4.36
CA ILE A 530 14.69 -7.80 5.16
C ILE A 530 16.06 -7.95 5.83
N THR A 531 17.15 -7.62 5.12
CA THR A 531 18.52 -7.74 5.63
C THR A 531 18.97 -6.57 6.51
N ALA A 532 18.10 -5.58 6.73
CA ALA A 532 18.41 -4.33 7.43
C ALA A 532 19.64 -3.59 6.87
N LEU A 533 19.94 -3.79 5.59
CA LEU A 533 21.06 -3.17 4.87
C LEU A 533 20.71 -1.81 4.25
N GLU A 534 19.63 -1.15 4.70
CA GLU A 534 19.30 0.21 4.28
C GLU A 534 20.51 1.13 4.51
N ARG A 535 21.30 1.32 3.45
CA ARG A 535 22.36 2.32 3.41
C ARG A 535 21.64 3.64 3.57
N LYS A 536 22.00 4.41 4.60
CA LYS A 536 21.70 5.84 4.72
C LYS A 536 22.35 6.60 3.54
N GLN A 537 21.88 6.39 2.31
CA GLN A 537 22.26 7.22 1.18
C GLN A 537 21.49 8.53 1.28
N GLN A 538 22.21 9.57 1.67
CA GLN A 538 21.76 10.95 1.62
C GLN A 538 21.58 11.38 0.15
N SER A 539 20.35 11.73 -0.20
CA SER A 539 20.00 12.69 -1.26
C SER A 539 18.92 13.61 -0.67
N PRO A 540 18.92 14.93 -0.93
CA PRO A 540 18.11 15.86 -0.17
C PRO A 540 16.68 15.84 -0.72
N ARG A 541 15.73 15.22 0.00
CA ARG A 541 14.28 15.51 -0.05
C ARG A 541 13.52 14.73 1.03
N VAL A 542 12.72 15.49 1.79
CA VAL A 542 11.54 15.14 2.61
C VAL A 542 11.47 13.69 3.14
N ARG A 543 11.96 13.48 4.37
CA ARG A 543 11.67 12.27 5.15
C ARG A 543 10.21 12.25 5.60
N SER A 544 9.35 11.44 4.99
CA SER A 544 8.07 11.01 5.58
C SER A 544 8.25 9.66 6.30
N ASP A 545 9.12 9.62 7.31
CA ASP A 545 9.28 8.41 8.12
C ASP A 545 8.08 8.26 9.09
N CYS A 546 7.07 7.51 8.67
CA CYS A 546 6.34 6.65 9.59
C CYS A 546 7.19 5.39 9.77
N GLU A 547 7.95 5.30 10.87
CA GLU A 547 8.68 4.07 11.20
C GLU A 547 7.68 2.90 11.35
N PRO A 548 7.83 1.80 10.59
CA PRO A 548 7.27 0.53 10.99
C PRO A 548 8.09 0.03 12.19
N LEU A 549 7.41 -0.59 13.16
CA LEU A 549 8.03 -1.27 14.31
C LEU A 549 9.14 -2.22 13.83
N GLY A 550 10.39 -1.79 13.97
CA GLY A 550 11.53 -2.56 13.44
C GLY A 550 12.90 -1.94 13.67
N ALA A 551 13.12 -1.18 14.75
CA ALA A 551 14.48 -0.82 15.19
C ALA A 551 14.46 -0.30 16.63
N CYS A 552 14.78 -1.16 17.62
CA CYS A 552 15.04 -0.67 18.96
C CYS A 552 16.03 -1.54 19.73
N LEU A 553 17.26 -1.66 19.24
CA LEU A 553 18.40 -2.01 20.08
C LEU A 553 19.66 -1.34 19.53
N GLN A 554 20.03 -0.20 20.12
CA GLN A 554 21.41 0.13 20.50
C GLN A 554 21.45 1.54 21.12
N HIS A 555 21.37 1.61 22.45
CA HIS A 555 22.04 2.67 23.21
C HIS A 555 22.37 2.16 24.62
N ARG A 556 23.64 1.78 24.81
CA ARG A 556 24.29 1.77 26.13
C ARG A 556 24.52 3.22 26.54
N PRO A 557 24.17 3.65 27.76
CA PRO A 557 24.60 4.95 28.26
C PRO A 557 26.09 4.92 28.64
N PRO A 558 26.81 6.06 28.54
CA PRO A 558 28.20 6.15 28.94
C PRO A 558 28.31 6.16 30.47
N ALA A 559 29.24 5.36 30.99
CA ALA A 559 29.63 5.42 32.41
C ALA A 559 30.29 6.77 32.70
N THR A 560 29.87 7.43 33.78
CA THR A 560 30.55 8.59 34.37
C THR A 560 30.72 8.37 35.88
N PRO A 561 31.71 9.03 36.51
CA PRO A 561 32.59 8.39 37.48
C PRO A 561 32.16 8.60 38.92
N LEU A 562 32.40 7.57 39.74
CA LEU A 562 32.36 7.64 41.19
C LEU A 562 33.48 8.54 41.71
N GLN A 563 33.13 9.62 42.42
CA GLN A 563 33.96 10.11 43.51
C GLN A 563 33.19 10.92 44.56
N SER A 564 33.42 10.49 45.80
CA SER A 564 33.40 11.23 47.06
C SER A 564 32.04 11.53 47.72
N ARG A 565 31.81 10.85 48.85
CA ARG A 565 31.48 11.53 50.12
C ARG A 565 32.04 10.72 51.29
N CYS A 566 33.00 11.35 51.98
CA CYS A 566 33.57 10.92 53.25
C CYS A 566 32.64 11.23 54.43
N ALA A 567 32.99 10.61 55.56
CA ALA A 567 32.59 10.82 56.97
C ALA A 567 31.61 9.74 57.50
N GLY A 568 31.91 8.97 58.55
CA GLY A 568 33.09 8.89 59.42
C GLY A 568 32.86 7.93 60.60
N LEU A 569 34.00 7.52 61.18
CA LEU A 569 34.25 7.18 62.59
C LEU A 569 33.56 5.99 63.29
N GLN A 570 34.44 5.06 63.73
CA GLN A 570 34.52 4.39 65.05
C GLN A 570 33.27 3.61 65.53
N ARG A 571 33.32 2.32 65.85
CA ARG A 571 34.34 1.47 66.48
C ARG A 571 34.25 0.04 65.94
#